data_AF-A0A1G2XY28-F1
#
_entry.id   AF-A0A1G2XY28-F1
#
_cell.length_a   1.000
_cell.length_b   1.000
_cell.length_c   1.000
_cell.angle_alpha   90.00
_cell.angle_beta   90.00
_cell.angle_gamma   90.00
#
_symmetry.space_group_name_H-M   'P 1'
#
loop_
_entity.id
_entity.type
_entity.pdbx_description
1 polymer ?
#
loop_
_entity_poly.entity_id
_entity_poly.type
_entity_poly.pdbx_seq_one_letter_code
_entity_poly.pdbx_strand_id
1 'polypeptide(L)'
;MYYIALREGGEDKAELYKLTLAKYPITIVEANKELTLHAARYKAFHRISYADAYATALTKLRKAGLVTGDKELKSLEKEITVHWIS
;
A
#
# COMPACT_ATOMS: atom_id res chain seq x y z
N MET A 1 8.90 -1.87 -1.26
CA MET A 1 9.63 -2.50 -2.38
C MET A 1 10.99 -1.89 -2.62
N TYR A 2 11.10 -0.63 -3.06
CA TYR A 2 12.40 -0.01 -3.40
C TYR A 2 13.42 -0.07 -2.24
N TYR A 3 13.04 0.38 -1.04
CA TYR A 3 13.91 0.34 0.16
C TYR A 3 14.41 -1.08 0.48
N ILE A 4 13.56 -2.10 0.38
CA ILE A 4 13.95 -3.49 0.65
C ILE A 4 14.96 -3.96 -0.39
N ALA A 5 14.69 -3.72 -1.68
CA ALA A 5 15.61 -4.05 -2.76
C ALA A 5 16.97 -3.36 -2.59
N LEU A 6 16.96 -2.07 -2.21
CA LEU A 6 18.16 -1.30 -1.93
C LEU A 6 18.94 -1.86 -0.74
N ARG A 7 18.25 -2.16 0.36
CA ARG A 7 18.85 -2.69 1.59
C ARG A 7 19.47 -4.07 1.39
N GLU A 8 18.85 -4.92 0.57
CA GLU A 8 19.26 -6.31 0.40
C GLU A 8 20.21 -6.54 -0.79
N GLY A 9 20.23 -5.66 -1.78
CA GLY A 9 21.04 -5.87 -2.99
C GLY A 9 21.55 -4.63 -3.68
N GLY A 10 21.57 -3.49 -2.98
CA GLY A 10 22.18 -2.26 -3.47
C GLY A 10 21.36 -1.54 -4.55
N GLU A 11 21.96 -0.48 -5.09
CA GLU A 11 21.29 0.49 -5.94
C GLU A 11 20.89 -0.11 -7.29
N ASP A 12 21.78 -0.91 -7.92
CA ASP A 12 21.50 -1.59 -9.18
C ASP A 12 20.25 -2.48 -9.10
N LYS A 13 20.09 -3.22 -7.99
CA LYS A 13 18.91 -4.07 -7.78
C LYS A 13 17.66 -3.21 -7.58
N ALA A 14 17.73 -2.16 -6.78
CA ALA A 14 16.59 -1.26 -6.54
C ALA A 14 16.08 -0.58 -7.82
N GLU A 15 17.00 -0.11 -8.65
CA GLU A 15 16.71 0.49 -9.96
C GLU A 15 16.10 -0.52 -10.93
N LEU A 16 16.65 -1.74 -10.99
CA LEU A 16 16.07 -2.82 -11.80
C LEU A 16 14.63 -3.14 -11.38
N TYR A 17 14.34 -3.18 -10.07
CA TYR A 17 12.97 -3.36 -9.58
C TYR A 17 12.04 -2.23 -9.99
N LYS A 18 12.48 -0.97 -9.86
CA LYS A 18 11.71 0.21 -10.27
C LYS A 18 11.34 0.14 -11.76
N LEU A 19 12.32 -0.16 -12.62
CA LEU A 19 12.12 -0.31 -14.05
C LEU A 19 11.20 -1.48 -14.40
N THR A 20 11.30 -2.58 -13.67
CA THR A 20 10.44 -3.75 -13.86
C THR A 20 8.99 -3.44 -13.49
N LEU A 21 8.75 -2.73 -12.37
CA LEU A 21 7.41 -2.31 -11.96
C LEU A 21 6.73 -1.44 -13.01
N ALA A 22 7.48 -0.54 -13.65
CA ALA A 22 6.97 0.34 -14.70
C ALA A 22 6.51 -0.39 -15.98
N LYS A 23 6.87 -1.66 -16.16
CA LYS A 23 6.46 -2.47 -17.33
C LYS A 23 5.13 -3.19 -17.14
N TYR A 24 4.66 -3.34 -15.89
CA TYR A 24 3.38 -3.99 -15.62
C TYR A 24 2.22 -3.02 -15.92
N PRO A 25 1.03 -3.54 -16.28
CA PRO A 25 -0.17 -2.74 -16.48
C PRO A 25 -0.77 -2.30 -15.14
N ILE A 26 0.03 -1.66 -14.30
CA ILE A 26 -0.36 -1.14 -12.99
C ILE A 26 -0.30 0.38 -12.99
N THR A 27 -1.22 1.01 -12.28
CA THR A 27 -1.18 2.46 -12.06
C THR A 27 -0.57 2.74 -10.69
N ILE A 28 0.54 3.47 -10.66
CA ILE A 28 1.10 4.00 -9.42
C ILE A 28 0.33 5.27 -9.06
N VAL A 29 -0.30 5.27 -7.89
CA VAL A 29 -1.01 6.45 -7.38
C VAL A 29 -0.09 7.23 -6.45
N GLU A 30 0.12 8.51 -6.73
CA GLU A 30 0.91 9.39 -5.89
C GLU A 30 0.22 9.65 -4.54
N ALA A 31 1.03 9.75 -3.48
CA ALA A 31 0.58 10.13 -2.14
C ALA A 31 0.35 11.65 -2.06
N ASN A 32 -0.72 12.12 -2.71
CA ASN A 32 -1.10 13.53 -2.67
C ASN A 32 -1.68 13.93 -1.30
N LYS A 33 -1.84 15.24 -1.08
CA LYS A 33 -2.32 15.79 0.20
C LYS A 33 -3.65 15.18 0.67
N GLU A 34 -4.59 14.98 -0.24
CA GLU A 34 -5.90 14.39 0.09
C GLU A 34 -5.73 12.95 0.59
N LEU A 35 -5.05 12.10 -0.19
CA LEU A 35 -4.79 10.72 0.18
C LEU A 35 -4.02 10.62 1.50
N THR A 36 -3.01 11.48 1.71
CA THR A 36 -2.24 11.55 2.95
C THR A 36 -3.11 11.88 4.16
N LEU A 37 -4.06 12.82 4.03
CA LEU A 37 -4.99 13.16 5.12
C LEU A 37 -5.95 12.01 5.44
N HIS A 38 -6.43 11.29 4.42
CA HIS A 38 -7.24 10.08 4.63
C HIS A 38 -6.44 8.97 5.31
N ALA A 39 -5.21 8.71 4.86
CA ALA A 39 -4.32 7.73 5.48
C ALA A 39 -3.99 8.10 6.94
N ALA A 40 -3.74 9.38 7.23
CA ALA A 40 -3.49 9.85 8.59
C ALA A 40 -4.67 9.55 9.54
N ARG A 41 -5.92 9.70 9.07
CA ARG A 41 -7.11 9.31 9.85
C ARG A 41 -7.11 7.82 10.15
N TYR A 42 -6.88 6.96 9.16
CA TYR A 42 -6.78 5.51 9.38
C TYR A 42 -5.67 5.16 10.38
N LYS A 43 -4.50 5.77 10.26
CA LYS A 43 -3.39 5.55 11.21
C LYS A 43 -3.71 6.04 12.63
N ALA A 44 -4.52 7.09 12.79
CA ALA A 44 -4.90 7.64 14.09
C ALA A 44 -5.92 6.75 14.83
N PHE A 45 -6.87 6.16 14.10
CA PHE A 45 -7.94 5.34 14.68
C PHE A 45 -7.65 3.83 14.69
N HIS A 46 -6.67 3.37 13.91
CA HIS A 46 -6.30 1.95 13.82
C HIS A 46 -4.81 1.72 14.08
N ARG A 47 -4.49 0.63 14.78
CA ARG A 47 -3.11 0.24 15.10
C ARG A 47 -2.46 -0.51 13.93
N ILE A 48 -2.30 0.18 12.80
CA ILE A 48 -1.73 -0.36 11.55
C ILE A 48 -0.46 0.39 11.15
N SER A 49 0.33 -0.13 10.20
CA SER A 49 1.49 0.60 9.68
C SER A 49 1.06 1.83 8.85
N TYR A 50 2.00 2.72 8.55
CA TYR A 50 1.70 3.87 7.69
C TYR A 50 1.41 3.44 6.24
N ALA A 51 2.12 2.41 5.75
CA ALA A 51 1.88 1.85 4.42
C ALA A 51 0.45 1.27 4.31
N ASP A 52 0.00 0.54 5.34
CA ASP A 52 -1.34 -0.02 5.38
C ASP A 52 -2.43 1.05 5.46
N ALA A 53 -2.15 2.15 6.17
CA ALA A 53 -3.05 3.28 6.24
C ALA A 53 -3.26 3.92 4.85
N TYR A 54 -2.21 4.02 4.03
CA TYR A 54 -2.34 4.45 2.63
C TYR A 54 -3.11 3.45 1.78
N ALA A 55 -2.80 2.16 1.90
CA ALA A 55 -3.50 1.11 1.17
C ALA A 55 -5.01 1.13 1.47
N THR A 56 -5.36 1.26 2.75
CA THR A 56 -6.74 1.36 3.22
C THR A 56 -7.44 2.62 2.71
N ALA A 57 -6.80 3.78 2.86
CA ALA A 57 -7.35 5.05 2.40
C ALA A 57 -7.59 5.06 0.89
N LEU A 58 -6.62 4.59 0.10
CA LEU A 58 -6.74 4.52 -1.35
C LEU A 58 -7.87 3.57 -1.77
N THR A 59 -7.96 2.41 -1.11
CA THR A 59 -9.03 1.43 -1.35
C THR A 59 -10.39 2.06 -1.13
N LYS A 60 -10.56 2.80 -0.03
CA LYS A 60 -11.81 3.50 0.29
C LYS A 60 -12.15 4.58 -0.73
N LEU A 61 -11.19 5.44 -1.09
CA LEU A 61 -11.39 6.53 -2.04
C LEU A 61 -11.75 6.04 -3.45
N ARG A 62 -11.16 4.92 -3.88
CA ARG A 62 -11.40 4.34 -5.21
C ARG A 62 -12.55 3.34 -5.25
N LYS A 63 -13.18 3.04 -4.10
CA LYS A 63 -14.19 1.97 -3.97
C LYS A 63 -13.69 0.64 -4.55
N ALA A 64 -12.41 0.34 -4.32
CA ALA A 64 -11.72 -0.83 -4.84
C ALA A 64 -11.68 -1.96 -3.79
N GLY A 65 -11.08 -3.09 -4.16
CA GLY A 65 -10.71 -4.16 -3.22
C GLY A 65 -9.22 -4.10 -2.88
N LEU A 66 -8.87 -4.31 -1.61
CA LEU A 66 -7.50 -4.43 -1.13
C LEU A 66 -7.07 -5.89 -1.18
N VAL A 67 -6.02 -6.21 -1.95
CA VAL A 67 -5.44 -7.57 -1.98
C VAL A 67 -4.24 -7.61 -1.02
N THR A 68 -4.27 -8.51 -0.03
CA THR A 68 -3.19 -8.60 0.97
C THR A 68 -3.14 -9.96 1.65
N GLY A 69 -1.94 -10.32 2.15
CA GLY A 69 -1.73 -11.44 3.07
C GLY A 69 -1.61 -11.01 4.54
N ASP A 70 -1.62 -9.71 4.83
CA ASP A 70 -1.32 -9.18 6.15
C ASP A 70 -2.54 -9.19 7.08
N LYS A 71 -2.53 -10.14 8.02
CA LYS A 71 -3.63 -10.37 8.98
C LYS A 71 -3.85 -9.19 9.94
N GLU A 72 -2.91 -8.24 10.05
CA GLU A 72 -3.13 -7.00 10.82
C GLU A 72 -4.32 -6.18 10.27
N LEU A 73 -4.65 -6.34 8.99
CA LEU A 73 -5.71 -5.60 8.31
C LEU A 73 -7.11 -6.20 8.45
N LYS A 74 -7.26 -7.33 9.15
CA LYS A 74 -8.58 -7.93 9.42
C LYS A 74 -9.55 -6.98 10.12
N SER A 75 -9.02 -6.09 10.96
CA SER A 75 -9.85 -5.10 11.66
C SER A 75 -10.57 -4.12 10.72
N LEU A 76 -10.13 -4.01 9.46
CA LEU A 76 -10.61 -3.05 8.46
C LEU A 76 -11.64 -3.63 7.48
N GLU A 77 -11.96 -4.92 7.57
CA GLU A 77 -12.93 -5.59 6.67
C GLU A 77 -14.34 -4.99 6.76
N LYS A 78 -14.66 -4.31 7.86
CA LYS A 78 -15.93 -3.59 8.02
C LYS A 78 -15.99 -2.27 7.24
N GLU A 79 -14.84 -1.76 6.80
CA GLU A 79 -14.73 -0.44 6.17
C GLU A 79 -14.33 -0.51 4.69
N ILE A 80 -13.60 -1.56 4.31
CA ILE A 80 -13.12 -1.80 2.94
C ILE A 80 -13.28 -3.27 2.56
N THR A 81 -13.39 -3.54 1.25
CA THR A 81 -13.35 -4.91 0.73
C THR A 81 -11.91 -5.41 0.73
N VAL A 82 -11.68 -6.58 1.30
CA VAL A 82 -10.35 -7.21 1.38
C VAL A 82 -10.38 -8.59 0.69
N HIS A 83 -9.37 -8.87 -0.12
CA HIS A 83 -9.12 -10.16 -0.76
C HIS A 83 -7.84 -10.77 -0.17
N TRP A 84 -8.00 -11.87 0.57
CA TRP A 84 -6.92 -12.52 1.29
C TRP A 84 -6.16 -13.50 0.40
N ILE A 85 -4.83 -13.44 0.43
CA ILE A 85 -3.94 -14.33 -0.34
C ILE A 85 -3.03 -15.23 0.52
N SER A 86 -3.12 -15.16 1.86
CA SER A 86 -2.39 -16.03 2.82
C SER A 86 -2.97 -16.03 4.24
#